data_AF-A0A838WRZ7-F1
#
_entry.id   AF-A0A838WRZ7-F1
#
_cell.length_a   1.000
_cell.length_b   1.000
_cell.length_c   1.000
_cell.angle_alpha   90.00
_cell.angle_beta   90.00
_cell.angle_gamma   90.00
#
_symmetry.space_group_name_H-M   'P 1'
#
loop_
_entity.id
_entity.type
_entity.pdbx_description
1 polymer ?
#
loop_
_entity_poly.entity_id
_entity_poly.type
_entity_poly.pdbx_seq_one_letter_code
_entity_poly.pdbx_strand_id
1 'polypeptide(L)'
;MARMTMIEAIRDALDVMMGRDGDVVVYGEDVGYFGGVFRCTQGLQKKYGKDRCFDAPISEAGIVGTAIGMAAYGLKPCVEIQFADYVYPAYDQIVSEAARLRHRSAGDFTCPLVIRMPTGGGIFGGQTHSQSPEALFT
;
A
#
# COMPACT_ATOMS: atom_id res chain seq x y z
N MET A 1 -9.17 26.04 1.17
CA MET A 1 -8.25 24.89 1.33
C MET A 1 -6.86 25.33 0.93
N ALA A 2 -5.83 24.76 1.55
CA ALA A 2 -4.45 24.98 1.12
C ALA A 2 -4.20 24.29 -0.24
N ARG A 3 -3.31 24.87 -1.06
CA ARG A 3 -2.84 24.24 -2.30
C ARG A 3 -1.85 23.13 -1.94
N MET A 4 -2.09 21.92 -2.42
CA MET A 4 -1.25 20.74 -2.20
C MET A 4 -0.80 20.14 -3.52
N THR A 5 0.40 19.58 -3.55
CA THR A 5 0.84 18.62 -4.57
C THR A 5 0.11 17.28 -4.41
N MET A 6 0.19 16.40 -5.41
CA MET A 6 -0.37 15.03 -5.29
C MET A 6 0.26 14.25 -4.13
N ILE A 7 1.58 14.37 -3.94
CA ILE A 7 2.31 13.72 -2.83
C ILE A 7 1.74 14.18 -1.48
N GLU A 8 1.55 15.50 -1.32
CA GLU A 8 0.99 16.07 -0.09
C GLU A 8 -0.46 15.66 0.12
N ALA A 9 -1.27 15.61 -0.93
CA ALA A 9 -2.67 15.21 -0.85
C ALA A 9 -2.82 13.71 -0.49
N ILE A 10 -1.99 12.82 -1.05
CA ILE A 10 -1.97 11.40 -0.67
C ILE A 10 -1.55 11.28 0.80
N ARG A 11 -0.51 11.99 1.22
CA ARG A 11 -0.06 12.00 2.61
C ARG A 11 -1.13 12.51 3.56
N ASP A 12 -1.84 13.57 3.19
CA ASP A 12 -2.95 14.14 3.96
C ASP A 12 -4.10 13.13 4.09
N ALA A 13 -4.46 12.43 3.01
CA ALA A 13 -5.47 11.38 3.06
C ALA A 13 -5.09 10.23 4.01
N LEU A 14 -3.81 9.80 3.99
CA LEU A 14 -3.30 8.81 4.95
C LEU A 14 -3.35 9.35 6.37
N ASP A 15 -2.93 10.60 6.59
CA ASP A 15 -2.94 11.24 7.90
C ASP A 15 -4.36 11.33 8.48
N VAL A 16 -5.32 11.76 7.66
CA VAL A 16 -6.74 11.83 8.03
C VAL A 16 -7.27 10.45 8.42
N MET A 17 -7.01 9.43 7.61
CA MET A 17 -7.54 8.09 7.87
C MET A 17 -6.88 7.42 9.08
N MET A 18 -5.57 7.55 9.25
CA MET A 18 -4.86 7.02 10.42
C MET A 18 -5.27 7.70 11.73
N GLY A 19 -5.57 9.00 11.69
CA GLY A 19 -6.08 9.75 12.84
C GLY A 19 -7.55 9.45 13.15
N ARG A 20 -8.35 9.15 12.12
CA ARG A 20 -9.78 8.83 12.27
C ARG A 20 -10.02 7.41 12.77
N ASP A 21 -9.18 6.47 12.34
CA ASP A 21 -9.41 5.04 12.54
C ASP A 21 -8.14 4.35 13.05
N GLY A 22 -8.25 3.75 14.24
CA GLY A 22 -7.15 3.05 14.91
C GLY A 22 -6.68 1.80 14.18
N ASP A 23 -7.53 1.22 13.33
CA ASP A 23 -7.26 -0.03 12.62
C ASP A 23 -6.47 0.21 11.31
N VAL A 24 -6.31 1.46 10.88
CA VAL A 24 -5.57 1.80 9.65
C VAL A 24 -4.07 1.71 9.90
N VAL A 25 -3.37 0.86 9.15
CA VAL A 25 -1.92 0.68 9.23
C VAL A 25 -1.30 0.94 7.85
N VAL A 26 -0.16 1.61 7.81
CA VAL A 26 0.51 1.98 6.55
C VAL A 26 1.93 1.42 6.54
N TYR A 27 2.28 0.55 5.59
CA TYR A 27 3.63 -0.01 5.56
C TYR A 27 4.05 -0.45 4.15
N GLY A 28 5.35 -0.64 3.99
CA GLY A 28 6.01 -1.00 2.73
C GLY A 28 7.49 -0.67 2.81
N GLU A 29 8.20 -0.82 1.71
CA GLU A 29 9.63 -0.51 1.63
C GLU A 29 9.87 1.00 1.79
N ASP A 30 10.71 1.38 2.77
CA ASP A 30 11.05 2.76 3.14
C ASP A 30 9.88 3.66 3.58
N VAL A 31 8.69 3.09 3.76
CA VAL A 31 7.45 3.81 4.12
C VAL A 31 7.50 4.41 5.53
N GLY A 32 8.25 3.79 6.44
CA GLY A 32 8.32 4.12 7.85
C GLY A 32 9.18 5.35 8.14
N TYR A 33 10.43 5.13 8.51
CA TYR A 33 11.30 6.21 9.00
C TYR A 33 11.63 7.24 7.91
N PHE A 34 11.95 6.77 6.71
CA PHE A 34 12.32 7.62 5.58
C PHE A 34 11.12 8.42 5.05
N GLY A 35 9.92 7.81 5.08
CA GLY A 35 8.68 8.46 4.65
C GLY A 35 8.31 8.20 3.19
N GLY A 36 8.82 7.10 2.62
CA GLY A 36 8.65 6.68 1.23
C GLY A 36 9.59 7.42 0.29
N VAL A 37 10.03 6.75 -0.78
CA VAL A 37 10.94 7.33 -1.78
C VAL A 37 10.36 8.54 -2.52
N PHE A 38 9.03 8.64 -2.55
CA PHE A 38 8.29 9.81 -3.07
C PHE A 38 7.78 10.76 -1.98
N ARG A 39 8.13 10.55 -0.70
CA ARG A 39 7.71 11.34 0.48
C ARG A 39 6.20 11.30 0.79
N CYS A 40 5.46 10.36 0.19
CA CYS A 40 4.02 10.18 0.38
C CYS A 40 3.62 9.77 1.81
N THR A 41 4.56 9.26 2.61
CA THR A 41 4.30 8.86 4.01
C THR A 41 5.16 9.61 5.02
N GLN A 42 5.82 10.69 4.58
CA GLN A 42 6.73 11.48 5.39
C GLN A 42 6.11 11.94 6.72
N GLY A 43 6.74 11.55 7.83
CA GLY A 43 6.35 11.97 9.18
C GLY A 43 5.19 11.16 9.78
N LEU A 44 4.55 10.26 9.04
CA LEU A 44 3.46 9.42 9.57
C LEU A 44 3.95 8.50 10.70
N GLN A 45 5.11 7.84 10.54
CA GLN A 45 5.71 7.05 11.62
C GLN A 45 6.01 7.87 12.87
N LYS A 46 6.52 9.10 12.71
CA LYS A 46 6.79 9.98 13.85
C LYS A 46 5.51 10.34 14.61
N LYS A 47 4.39 10.52 13.91
CA LYS A 47 3.10 10.90 14.49
C LYS A 47 2.34 9.72 15.11
N TYR A 48 2.34 8.57 14.44
CA TYR A 48 1.50 7.40 14.80
C TYR A 48 2.27 6.24 15.42
N GLY A 49 3.60 6.27 15.41
CA GLY A 49 4.46 5.23 15.95
C GLY A 49 4.73 4.08 14.98
N LYS A 50 5.68 3.22 15.37
CA LYS A 50 6.15 2.09 14.57
C LYS A 50 5.13 0.97 14.41
N ASP A 51 4.12 0.91 15.25
CA ASP A 51 3.06 -0.11 15.12
C ASP A 51 2.00 0.27 14.08
N ARG A 52 1.99 1.53 13.62
CA ARG A 52 0.98 2.08 12.71
C ARG A 52 1.56 2.52 11.37
N CYS A 53 2.83 2.96 11.34
CA CYS A 53 3.54 3.24 10.10
C CYS A 53 4.99 2.73 10.17
N PHE A 54 5.35 1.77 9.31
CA PHE A 54 6.65 1.08 9.41
C PHE A 54 7.23 0.61 8.08
N ASP A 55 8.52 0.34 8.12
CA ASP A 55 9.30 -0.21 7.03
C ASP A 55 9.12 -1.73 6.96
N ALA A 56 8.97 -2.26 5.75
CA ALA A 56 8.86 -3.69 5.48
C ALA A 56 10.17 -4.25 4.89
N PRO A 57 10.42 -5.57 5.00
CA PRO A 57 11.40 -6.26 4.16
C PRO A 57 11.05 -6.10 2.67
N ILE A 58 12.07 -6.15 1.81
CA ILE A 58 11.91 -6.12 0.35
C ILE A 58 11.32 -7.45 -0.11
N SER A 59 10.00 -7.53 -0.13
CA SER A 59 9.22 -8.70 -0.52
C SER A 59 7.78 -8.29 -0.75
N GLU A 60 7.38 -8.08 -1.99
CA GLU A 60 6.03 -7.62 -2.33
C GLU A 60 5.00 -8.70 -1.98
N ALA A 61 5.32 -9.97 -2.20
CA ALA A 61 4.50 -11.10 -1.75
C ALA A 61 4.32 -11.10 -0.23
N GLY A 62 5.40 -10.83 0.52
CA GLY A 62 5.35 -10.71 1.98
C GLY A 62 4.49 -9.53 2.42
N ILE A 63 4.66 -8.36 1.80
CA ILE A 63 3.88 -7.14 2.08
C ILE A 63 2.39 -7.41 1.86
N VAL A 64 2.00 -7.89 0.68
CA VAL A 64 0.59 -8.10 0.35
C VAL A 64 0.00 -9.28 1.14
N GLY A 65 0.72 -10.40 1.26
CA GLY A 65 0.24 -11.58 1.99
C GLY A 65 -0.01 -11.30 3.47
N THR A 66 0.91 -10.59 4.13
CA THR A 66 0.69 -10.16 5.53
C THR A 66 -0.48 -9.18 5.65
N ALA A 67 -0.65 -8.29 4.66
CA ALA A 67 -1.76 -7.34 4.67
C ALA A 67 -3.12 -8.03 4.54
N ILE A 68 -3.21 -9.09 3.73
CA ILE A 68 -4.42 -9.91 3.61
C ILE A 68 -4.76 -10.54 4.96
N GLY A 69 -3.75 -11.10 5.67
CA GLY A 69 -3.94 -11.64 7.01
C GLY A 69 -4.40 -10.59 8.03
N MET A 70 -3.77 -9.41 8.02
CA MET A 70 -4.19 -8.27 8.86
C MET A 70 -5.62 -7.82 8.56
N ALA A 71 -5.98 -7.74 7.28
CA ALA A 71 -7.31 -7.36 6.83
C ALA A 71 -8.38 -8.38 7.25
N ALA A 72 -8.08 -9.67 7.14
CA ALA A 72 -8.95 -10.75 7.59
C ALA A 72 -9.12 -10.76 9.12
N TYR A 73 -8.09 -10.35 9.87
CA TYR A 73 -8.16 -10.20 11.32
C TYR A 73 -9.04 -9.02 11.76
N GLY A 74 -9.08 -7.94 10.97
CA GLY A 74 -9.91 -6.76 11.23
C GLY A 74 -9.19 -5.42 11.09
N LEU A 75 -7.90 -5.41 10.78
CA LEU A 75 -7.17 -4.18 10.46
C LEU A 75 -7.53 -3.66 9.06
N LYS A 76 -7.12 -2.43 8.75
CA LYS A 76 -7.33 -1.78 7.45
C LYS A 76 -6.00 -1.36 6.84
N PRO A 77 -5.21 -2.30 6.33
CA PRO A 77 -3.89 -2.01 5.81
C PRO A 77 -3.94 -1.21 4.51
N CYS A 78 -3.12 -0.16 4.43
CA CYS A 78 -2.83 0.60 3.23
C CYS A 78 -1.33 0.44 2.93
N VAL A 79 -1.01 -0.58 2.13
CA VAL A 79 0.37 -0.96 1.82
C VAL A 79 0.89 -0.27 0.57
N GLU A 80 2.20 -0.15 0.46
CA GLU A 80 2.88 0.43 -0.71
C GLU A 80 3.79 -0.60 -1.38
N ILE A 81 3.68 -0.73 -2.69
CA ILE A 81 4.71 -1.32 -3.56
C ILE A 81 5.41 -0.17 -4.27
N GLN A 82 6.74 -0.15 -4.21
CA GLN A 82 7.53 1.06 -4.48
C GLN A 82 7.35 1.61 -5.91
N PHE A 83 7.20 0.71 -6.89
CA PHE A 83 6.75 1.01 -8.25
C PHE A 83 5.78 -0.07 -8.72
N ALA A 84 4.81 0.28 -9.57
CA ALA A 84 3.87 -0.68 -10.14
C ALA A 84 4.58 -1.77 -10.96
N ASP A 85 5.73 -1.45 -11.55
CA ASP A 85 6.64 -2.38 -12.23
C ASP A 85 7.11 -3.55 -11.32
N TYR A 86 7.01 -3.40 -10.00
CA TYR A 86 7.43 -4.41 -9.02
C TYR A 86 6.27 -5.16 -8.39
N VAL A 87 5.05 -5.03 -8.91
CA VAL A 87 3.90 -5.76 -8.36
C VAL A 87 3.94 -7.27 -8.64
N TYR A 88 4.71 -7.71 -9.64
CA TYR A 88 4.70 -9.09 -10.13
C TYR A 88 4.99 -10.15 -9.05
N PRO A 89 5.96 -9.98 -8.12
CA PRO A 89 6.17 -10.95 -7.05
C PRO A 89 4.95 -11.09 -6.11
N ALA A 90 4.14 -10.04 -5.94
CA ALA A 90 2.91 -10.08 -5.15
C ALA A 90 1.68 -10.57 -5.93
N TYR A 91 1.80 -10.81 -7.25
CA TYR A 91 0.63 -10.98 -8.10
C TYR A 91 -0.25 -12.16 -7.68
N ASP A 92 0.35 -13.28 -7.26
CA ASP A 92 -0.39 -14.43 -6.73
C ASP A 92 -1.20 -14.07 -5.46
N GLN A 93 -0.60 -13.34 -4.51
CA GLN A 93 -1.32 -12.86 -3.32
C GLN A 93 -2.48 -11.93 -3.68
N ILE A 94 -2.34 -11.12 -4.73
CA ILE A 94 -3.42 -10.23 -5.18
C ILE A 94 -4.57 -11.03 -5.81
N VAL A 95 -4.29 -11.86 -6.81
CA VAL A 95 -5.34 -12.49 -7.65
C VAL A 95 -5.90 -13.79 -7.06
N SER A 96 -5.06 -14.57 -6.38
CA SER A 96 -5.47 -15.84 -5.79
C SER A 96 -6.08 -15.65 -4.40
N GLU A 97 -5.50 -14.73 -3.62
CA GLU A 97 -5.85 -14.55 -2.20
C GLU A 97 -6.76 -13.34 -1.96
N ALA A 98 -6.27 -12.10 -2.12
CA ALA A 98 -7.01 -10.89 -1.78
C ALA A 98 -8.34 -10.78 -2.55
N ALA A 99 -8.29 -10.96 -3.87
CA ALA A 99 -9.46 -10.80 -4.74
C ALA A 99 -10.57 -11.84 -4.47
N ARG A 100 -10.20 -13.03 -3.97
CA ARG A 100 -11.12 -14.17 -3.84
C ARG A 100 -11.50 -14.48 -2.40
N LEU A 101 -10.83 -13.91 -1.40
CA LEU A 101 -11.03 -14.25 0.01
C LEU A 101 -12.50 -14.19 0.44
N ARG A 102 -13.19 -13.09 0.10
CA ARG A 102 -14.63 -12.93 0.39
C ARG A 102 -15.49 -13.97 -0.31
N HIS A 103 -15.20 -14.24 -1.59
CA HIS A 103 -15.99 -15.17 -2.39
C HIS A 103 -15.81 -16.61 -1.91
N ARG A 104 -14.56 -17.08 -1.79
CA ARG A 104 -14.25 -18.47 -1.42
C ARG A 104 -14.61 -18.82 0.03
N SER A 105 -14.77 -17.82 0.89
CA SER A 105 -15.20 -17.99 2.28
C SER A 105 -16.69 -17.73 2.50
N ALA A 106 -17.47 -17.49 1.43
CA ALA A 106 -18.89 -17.12 1.53
C ALA A 106 -19.18 -15.93 2.46
N GLY A 107 -18.21 -15.02 2.63
CA GLY A 107 -18.32 -13.84 3.48
C GLY A 107 -17.77 -13.99 4.89
N ASP A 108 -17.31 -15.18 5.31
CA ASP A 108 -16.71 -15.38 6.64
C ASP A 108 -15.45 -14.53 6.83
N PHE A 109 -14.66 -14.35 5.76
CA PHE A 109 -13.49 -13.47 5.76
C PHE A 109 -13.61 -12.41 4.68
N THR A 110 -13.13 -11.20 4.97
CA THR A 110 -13.08 -10.09 4.00
C THR A 110 -11.70 -9.48 3.98
N CYS A 111 -11.34 -8.78 2.90
CA CYS A 111 -10.01 -8.19 2.73
C CYS A 111 -10.11 -6.66 2.47
N PRO A 112 -10.46 -5.84 3.48
CA PRO A 112 -10.41 -4.38 3.36
C PRO A 112 -8.97 -3.87 3.29
N LEU A 113 -8.36 -3.95 2.10
CA LEU A 113 -6.96 -3.64 1.82
C LEU A 113 -6.85 -2.58 0.71
N VAL A 114 -5.85 -1.71 0.82
CA VAL A 114 -5.43 -0.79 -0.25
C VAL A 114 -3.96 -1.05 -0.60
N ILE A 115 -3.66 -1.29 -1.88
CA ILE A 115 -2.29 -1.40 -2.40
C ILE A 115 -2.01 -0.15 -3.25
N ARG A 116 -1.13 0.72 -2.78
CA ARG A 116 -0.70 1.94 -3.51
C ARG A 116 0.56 1.65 -4.30
N MET A 117 0.60 2.10 -5.55
CA MET A 117 1.72 1.87 -6.48
C MET A 117 1.93 3.11 -7.36
N PRO A 118 3.11 3.76 -7.33
CA PRO A 118 3.50 4.73 -8.34
C PRO A 118 3.57 4.06 -9.73
N THR A 119 3.02 4.70 -10.76
CA THR A 119 2.94 4.13 -12.13
C THR A 119 3.04 5.24 -13.18
N GLY A 120 3.26 4.85 -14.44
CA GLY A 120 3.28 5.74 -15.59
C GLY A 120 4.66 6.23 -16.00
N GLY A 121 4.80 6.60 -17.28
CA GLY A 121 6.06 7.03 -17.88
C GLY A 121 6.26 8.55 -17.95
N GLY A 122 7.12 8.98 -18.88
CA GLY A 122 7.46 10.40 -19.08
C GLY A 122 8.54 10.95 -18.14
N ILE A 123 9.24 10.09 -17.40
CA ILE A 123 10.24 10.47 -16.39
C ILE A 123 11.64 9.86 -16.63
N PHE A 124 11.90 9.29 -17.81
CA PHE A 124 13.13 8.54 -18.13
C PHE A 124 13.39 7.33 -17.21
N GLY A 125 12.34 6.72 -16.65
CA GLY A 125 12.46 5.55 -15.77
C GLY A 125 12.87 4.25 -16.48
N GLY A 126 12.72 4.16 -17.80
CA GLY A 126 13.07 2.95 -18.56
C GLY A 126 12.14 1.76 -18.26
N GLN A 127 12.63 0.54 -18.44
CA GLN A 127 11.77 -0.65 -18.50
C GLN A 127 11.04 -0.99 -17.20
N THR A 128 11.58 -0.60 -16.05
CA THR A 128 11.14 -1.05 -14.71
C THR A 128 10.82 0.09 -13.74
N HIS A 129 10.63 1.31 -14.24
CA HIS A 129 10.16 2.47 -13.46
C HIS A 129 9.17 3.32 -14.28
N SER A 130 8.40 2.70 -15.18
CA SER A 130 7.47 3.45 -16.04
C SER A 130 6.30 2.68 -16.61
N GLN A 131 6.11 1.41 -16.22
CA GLN A 131 5.01 0.60 -16.72
C GLN A 131 3.65 1.09 -16.19
N SER A 132 2.60 0.67 -16.89
CA SER A 132 1.19 0.85 -16.53
C SER A 132 0.51 -0.53 -16.59
N PRO A 133 0.55 -1.31 -15.49
CA PRO A 133 0.10 -2.70 -15.47
C PRO A 133 -1.38 -2.84 -15.09
N GLU A 134 -2.21 -1.80 -15.26
CA GLU A 134 -3.61 -1.82 -14.83
C GLU A 134 -4.43 -2.94 -15.48
N ALA A 135 -4.06 -3.37 -16.68
CA ALA A 135 -4.69 -4.49 -17.38
C ALA A 135 -4.58 -5.82 -16.62
N LEU A 136 -3.62 -5.96 -15.70
CA LEU A 136 -3.46 -7.16 -14.86
C LEU A 136 -4.50 -7.24 -13.73
N PHE A 137 -5.17 -6.14 -13.38
CA PHE A 137 -6.04 -6.05 -12.19
C PHE A 137 -7.53 -5.90 -12.52
N THR A 138 -7.96 -6.41 -13.68
CA THR A 138 -9.36 -6.35 -14.15
C THR A 138 -10.18 -7.57 -13.78
#